data_AF-A0A938NN96-F1
#
_entry.id   AF-A0A938NN96-F1
#
_cell.length_a   1.000
_cell.length_b   1.000
_cell.length_c   1.000
_cell.angle_alpha   90.00
_cell.angle_beta   90.00
_cell.angle_gamma   90.00
#
_symmetry.space_group_name_H-M   'P 1'
#
loop_
_entity.id
_entity.type
_entity.pdbx_description
1 polymer ?
#
loop_
_entity_poly.entity_id
_entity_poly.type
_entity_poly.pdbx_seq_one_letter_code
_entity_poly.pdbx_strand_id
1 'polypeptide(L)'
;MNKMIMTLFARTPVHVGAGNSVGAVDSPVQRERHTRIPIIPGSSLKGVLADLWSEDYEKVKEKLVRKEGSDSAWLFGNESDKNAA
;
A
#
# COMPACT_ATOMS: atom_id res chain seq x y z
N MET A 1 -4.96 0.57 -22.98
CA MET A 1 -5.45 0.20 -21.63
C MET A 1 -6.80 0.84 -21.40
N ASN A 2 -7.83 0.05 -21.12
CA ASN A 2 -9.10 0.60 -20.63
C ASN A 2 -8.89 1.08 -19.18
N LYS A 3 -9.30 2.31 -18.89
CA LYS A 3 -9.26 2.87 -17.54
C LYS A 3 -10.59 2.59 -16.87
N MET A 4 -10.55 2.10 -15.64
CA MET A 4 -11.74 1.91 -14.81
C MET A 4 -11.55 2.68 -13.51
N ILE A 5 -12.66 3.22 -13.00
CA ILE A 5 -12.70 3.84 -11.68
C ILE A 5 -13.10 2.76 -10.67
N MET A 6 -12.32 2.61 -9.62
CA MET A 6 -12.64 1.73 -8.48
C MET A 6 -13.25 2.56 -7.36
N THR A 7 -14.36 2.10 -6.79
CA THR A 7 -15.00 2.69 -5.60
C THR A 7 -14.95 1.68 -4.46
N LEU A 8 -14.65 2.16 -3.26
CA LEU A 8 -14.59 1.34 -2.05
C LEU A 8 -15.76 1.68 -1.13
N PHE A 9 -16.45 0.66 -0.65
CA PHE A 9 -17.50 0.78 0.37
C PHE A 9 -17.12 -0.03 1.61
N ALA A 10 -16.95 0.65 2.74
CA ALA A 10 -16.60 0.02 4.00
C ALA A 10 -17.82 -0.72 4.60
N ARG A 11 -17.93 -2.03 4.31
CA ARG A 11 -19.02 -2.88 4.85
C ARG A 11 -18.98 -3.00 6.38
N THR A 12 -17.79 -2.89 6.96
CA THR A 12 -17.52 -2.86 8.40
C THR A 12 -16.66 -1.66 8.72
N PRO A 13 -16.56 -1.22 9.99
CA PRO A 13 -15.61 -0.16 10.37
C PRO A 13 -14.19 -0.49 9.89
N VAL A 14 -13.53 0.47 9.23
CA VAL A 14 -12.16 0.32 8.72
C VAL A 14 -11.24 1.26 9.49
N HIS A 15 -10.13 0.73 9.98
CA HIS A 15 -9.07 1.49 10.62
C HIS A 15 -7.83 1.48 9.73
N VAL A 16 -7.45 2.65 9.22
CA VAL A 16 -6.15 2.86 8.56
C VAL A 16 -5.32 3.75 9.48
N GLY A 17 -4.20 3.25 9.97
CA GLY A 17 -3.36 3.98 10.92
C GLY A 17 -2.69 5.20 10.31
N ALA A 18 -2.63 6.30 11.06
CA ALA A 18 -1.94 7.54 10.69
C ALA A 18 -0.45 7.59 11.10
N GLY A 19 0.08 6.49 11.63
CA GLY A 19 1.36 6.46 12.34
C GLY A 19 1.28 7.07 13.74
N ASN A 20 2.44 7.36 14.34
CA ASN A 20 2.51 7.94 15.68
C ASN A 20 2.30 9.45 15.59
N SER A 21 1.12 9.90 15.98
CA SER A 21 0.84 11.33 16.18
C SER A 21 1.21 11.72 17.62
N VAL A 22 1.83 12.91 17.80
CA VAL A 22 2.04 13.55 19.11
C VAL A 22 0.73 14.16 19.64
N GLY A 23 -0.37 13.42 19.52
CA GLY A 23 -1.74 13.84 19.83
C GLY A 23 -2.33 13.09 21.03
N ALA A 24 -3.48 13.57 21.52
CA ALA A 24 -4.13 13.05 22.73
C ALA A 24 -4.86 11.70 22.56
N VAL A 25 -4.95 11.15 21.34
CA VAL A 25 -5.71 9.92 21.03
C VAL A 25 -4.73 8.81 20.68
N ASP A 26 -4.87 7.67 21.35
CA ASP A 26 -4.14 6.45 21.01
C ASP A 26 -4.69 5.86 19.71
N SER A 27 -3.79 5.47 18.79
CA SER A 27 -4.09 4.93 17.44
C SER A 27 -5.07 5.78 16.60
N PRO A 28 -4.65 6.95 16.10
CA PRO A 28 -5.50 7.78 15.23
C PRO A 28 -5.69 7.16 13.84
N VAL A 29 -6.90 7.31 13.30
CA VAL A 29 -7.21 7.00 11.89
C VAL A 29 -6.61 8.07 10.97
N GLN A 30 -6.07 7.65 9.83
CA GLN A 30 -5.51 8.51 8.81
C GLN A 30 -6.56 9.45 8.22
N ARG A 31 -6.23 10.74 8.19
CA ARG A 31 -7.14 11.81 7.78
C ARG A 31 -6.42 12.77 6.85
N GLU A 32 -7.19 13.37 5.94
CA GLU A 32 -6.71 14.49 5.15
C GLU A 32 -6.43 15.70 6.07
N ARG A 33 -5.28 16.38 5.86
CA ARG A 33 -4.82 17.46 6.75
C ARG A 33 -5.79 18.64 6.84
N HIS A 34 -6.39 19.04 5.73
CA HIS A 34 -7.21 20.25 5.65
C HIS A 34 -8.65 20.00 6.11
N THR A 35 -9.28 18.93 5.64
CA THR A 35 -10.70 18.64 5.89
C THR A 35 -10.92 17.78 7.14
N ARG A 36 -9.87 17.08 7.59
CA ARG A 36 -9.92 16.05 8.63
C ARG A 36 -10.83 14.86 8.31
N ILE A 37 -11.24 14.68 7.05
CA ILE A 37 -12.03 13.52 6.60
C ILE A 37 -11.13 12.26 6.61
N PRO A 38 -11.63 11.09 7.06
CA PRO A 38 -10.89 9.84 6.98
C PRO A 38 -10.55 9.47 5.53
N ILE A 39 -9.31 9.04 5.29
CA ILE A 39 -8.85 8.63 3.96
C ILE A 39 -8.17 7.27 4.00
N ILE A 40 -8.18 6.58 2.87
CA ILE A 40 -7.33 5.41 2.63
C ILE A 40 -6.23 5.85 1.67
N PRO A 41 -4.97 5.98 2.11
CA PRO A 41 -3.86 6.35 1.24
C PRO A 41 -3.64 5.31 0.13
N GLY A 42 -3.23 5.77 -1.05
CA GLY A 42 -2.89 4.88 -2.17
C GLY A 42 -1.75 3.91 -1.84
N SER A 43 -0.82 4.31 -0.97
CA SER A 43 0.26 3.43 -0.49
C SER A 43 -0.28 2.24 0.31
N SER A 44 -1.32 2.42 1.13
CA SER A 44 -1.96 1.33 1.86
C SER A 44 -2.61 0.32 0.92
N LEU A 45 -3.34 0.79 -0.11
CA LEU A 45 -3.93 -0.08 -1.12
C LEU A 45 -2.87 -0.81 -1.94
N LYS A 46 -1.84 -0.08 -2.40
CA LYS A 46 -0.72 -0.66 -3.14
C LYS A 46 -0.04 -1.77 -2.34
N GLY A 47 0.26 -1.51 -1.06
CA GLY A 47 0.92 -2.47 -0.19
C GLY A 47 0.10 -3.76 -0.03
N VAL A 48 -1.18 -3.64 0.31
CA VAL A 48 -2.07 -4.81 0.48
C VAL A 48 -2.25 -5.58 -0.83
N LEU A 49 -2.48 -4.90 -1.95
CA LEU A 49 -2.64 -5.57 -3.24
C LEU A 49 -1.36 -6.27 -3.68
N ALA A 50 -0.19 -5.67 -3.44
CA ALA A 50 1.09 -6.29 -3.79
C ALA A 50 1.43 -7.49 -2.88
N ASP A 51 1.07 -7.43 -1.59
CA ASP A 51 1.30 -8.52 -0.63
C ASP A 51 0.43 -9.75 -0.92
N LEU A 52 -0.78 -9.54 -1.45
CA LEU A 52 -1.65 -10.63 -1.92
C LEU A 52 -1.05 -11.41 -3.10
N TRP A 53 -0.07 -10.86 -3.81
CA TRP A 53 0.70 -11.53 -4.87
C TRP A 53 1.95 -12.27 -4.32
N SER A 54 1.79 -12.96 -3.19
CA SER A 54 2.91 -13.52 -2.40
C SER A 54 3.75 -14.58 -3.12
N GLU A 55 3.20 -15.26 -4.13
CA GLU A 55 3.90 -16.27 -4.93
C GLU A 55 4.98 -15.68 -5.85
N ASP A 56 4.93 -14.37 -6.10
CA ASP A 56 5.89 -13.68 -6.96
C ASP A 56 7.11 -13.17 -6.19
N TYR A 57 7.32 -13.58 -4.95
CA TYR A 57 8.48 -13.19 -4.14
C TYR A 57 9.58 -14.24 -4.17
N GLU A 58 10.83 -13.79 -4.30
CA GLU A 58 12.03 -14.61 -4.17
C GLU A 58 12.93 -14.11 -3.03
N LYS A 59 13.67 -15.02 -2.40
CA LYS A 59 14.61 -14.66 -1.34
C LYS A 59 15.96 -14.30 -1.95
N VAL A 60 16.37 -13.03 -1.81
CA VAL A 60 17.68 -12.53 -2.21
C VAL A 60 18.37 -11.93 -0.98
N LYS A 61 19.53 -12.47 -0.59
CA LYS A 61 20.33 -11.98 0.56
C LYS A 61 19.46 -11.73 1.82
N GLU A 62 18.70 -12.74 2.22
CA GLU A 62 17.77 -12.73 3.37
C GLU A 62 16.56 -11.78 3.29
N LYS A 63 16.38 -11.03 2.19
CA LYS A 63 15.18 -10.22 1.94
C LYS A 63 14.25 -10.92 0.96
N LEU A 64 12.94 -10.77 1.18
CA LEU A 64 11.92 -11.10 0.19
C LEU A 64 11.84 -9.94 -0.81
N VAL A 65 12.15 -10.22 -2.06
CA VAL A 65 12.09 -9.25 -3.16
C VAL A 65 11.12 -9.78 -4.19
N ARG A 66 10.40 -8.90 -4.89
CA ARG A 66 9.58 -9.34 -6.04
C ARG A 66 10.50 -9.93 -7.09
N LYS A 67 10.12 -11.09 -7.62
CA LYS A 67 10.84 -11.80 -8.67
C LYS A 67 10.92 -10.92 -9.91
N GLU A 68 12.12 -10.80 -10.46
CA GLU A 68 12.35 -10.02 -11.67
C GLU A 68 11.51 -10.57 -12.84
N GLY A 69 10.83 -9.68 -13.56
CA GLY A 69 9.97 -10.04 -14.69
C GLY A 69 8.60 -10.65 -14.33
N SER A 70 8.24 -10.73 -13.05
CA SER A 70 6.88 -11.10 -12.62
C SER A 70 5.86 -10.00 -12.90
N ASP A 71 4.58 -10.38 -13.01
CA ASP A 71 3.47 -9.42 -13.19
C ASP A 71 3.40 -8.44 -12.01
N SER A 72 3.62 -8.90 -10.78
CA SER A 72 3.64 -8.03 -9.60
C SER A 72 4.79 -7.00 -9.64
N ALA A 73 5.97 -7.36 -10.15
CA ALA A 73 7.07 -6.43 -10.35
C ALA A 73 6.74 -5.37 -11.40
N TRP A 74 6.08 -5.75 -12.50
CA TRP A 74 5.61 -4.80 -13.52
C TRP A 74 4.52 -3.84 -13.00
N LEU A 75 3.59 -4.35 -12.18
CA LEU A 75 2.47 -3.56 -11.66
C LEU A 75 2.87 -2.62 -10.51
N PHE A 76 3.75 -3.07 -9.61
CA PHE A 76 4.06 -2.36 -8.36
C PHE A 76 5.50 -1.83 -8.27
N GLY A 77 6.38 -2.26 -9.17
CA GLY A 77 7.81 -1.96 -9.19
C GLY A 77 8.66 -2.94 -8.37
N ASN A 78 9.95 -3.02 -8.69
CA ASN A 78 10.94 -3.81 -7.97
C ASN A 78 11.87 -2.90 -7.16
N GLU A 79 12.27 -3.33 -5.96
CA GLU A 79 13.23 -2.62 -5.12
C GLU A 79 14.67 -2.67 -5.69
N SER A 80 14.93 -3.61 -6.59
CA SER A 80 16.24 -3.77 -7.25
C SER A 80 16.44 -2.82 -8.44
N ASP A 81 15.39 -2.11 -8.86
CA ASP A 81 15.45 -1.21 -10.01
C ASP A 81 16.30 0.02 -9.68
N LYS A 82 17.32 0.30 -10.50
CA LYS A 82 18.23 1.45 -10.33
C LYS A 82 17.55 2.82 -10.40
N ASN A 83 16.28 2.85 -10.81
CA ASN A 83 15.44 4.04 -10.93
C ASN A 83 14.30 4.06 -9.90
N ALA A 84 14.34 3.22 -8.87
CA ALA A 84 13.38 3.28 -7.77
C ALA A 84 13.50 4.63 -7.05
N ALA A 85 12.37 5.35 -6.93
CA ALA A 85 12.27 6.65 -6.25
C ALA A 85 12.20 6.52 -4.73
#